data_AF-A0A2J6RQI9-F1
#
_entry.id   AF-A0A2J6RQI9-F1
#
_cell.length_a   1.000
_cell.length_b   1.000
_cell.length_c   1.000
_cell.angle_alpha   90.00
_cell.angle_beta   90.00
_cell.angle_gamma   90.00
#
_symmetry.space_group_name_H-M   'P 1'
#
loop_
_entity.id
_entity.type
_entity.pdbx_description
1 polymer ?
#
loop_
_entity_poly.entity_id
_entity_poly.type
_entity_poly.pdbx_seq_one_letter_code
_entity_poly.pdbx_strand_id
1 'polypeptide(L)'
;MEGAQRTTSILIDRQQRGVAALLTRFKYLINLAATPVEDGATKEVAAANAFRMEVESSALVRAAEDLLQLTRELKEMWLFGPLRGIGEGESEGKMDEDAKKVGEMVEALLKRNSGAPEL
;
A
#
# COMPACT_ATOMS: atom_id res chain seq x y z
N MET A 1 19.16 -11.79 0.45
CA MET A 1 18.15 -12.86 0.70
C MET A 1 17.34 -12.58 1.97
N GLU A 2 17.94 -12.11 3.07
CA GLU A 2 17.24 -11.82 4.33
C GLU A 2 16.11 -10.78 4.24
N GLY A 3 16.27 -9.74 3.40
CA GLY A 3 15.23 -8.72 3.19
C GLY A 3 13.93 -9.26 2.56
N ALA A 4 14.03 -10.17 1.59
CA ALA A 4 12.86 -10.78 0.95
C ALA A 4 12.06 -11.65 1.94
N GLN A 5 12.76 -12.37 2.81
CA GLN A 5 12.15 -13.23 3.83
C GLN A 5 11.37 -12.42 4.89
N ARG A 6 11.89 -11.25 5.28
CA ARG A 6 11.19 -10.31 6.18
C ARG A 6 9.94 -9.71 5.53
N THR A 7 9.98 -9.41 4.24
CA THR A 7 8.80 -8.91 3.51
C THR A 7 7.70 -9.97 3.45
N THR A 8 8.05 -11.23 3.16
CA THR A 8 7.08 -12.33 3.13
C THR A 8 6.38 -12.53 4.49
N SER A 9 7.11 -12.49 5.61
CA SER A 9 6.49 -12.64 6.93
C SER A 9 5.52 -11.52 7.25
N ILE A 10 5.83 -10.28 6.89
CA ILE A 10 4.94 -9.12 7.10
C ILE A 10 3.64 -9.27 6.32
N LEU A 11 3.71 -9.77 5.08
CA LEU A 11 2.53 -10.00 4.24
C LEU A 11 1.65 -11.12 4.78
N ILE A 12 2.26 -12.22 5.24
CA ILE A 12 1.55 -13.32 5.91
C ILE A 12 0.87 -12.84 7.18
N ASP A 13 1.56 -12.07 8.02
CA ASP A 13 0.99 -11.50 9.24
C ASP A 13 -0.21 -10.59 8.93
N ARG A 14 -0.11 -9.75 7.89
CA ARG A 14 -1.22 -8.90 7.46
C ARG A 14 -2.40 -9.73 6.95
N GLN A 15 -2.16 -10.77 6.16
CA GLN A 15 -3.20 -11.70 5.73
C GLN A 15 -3.92 -12.32 6.93
N GLN A 16 -3.16 -12.87 7.88
CA GLN A 16 -3.71 -13.53 9.06
C GLN A 16 -4.54 -12.57 9.91
N ARG A 17 -4.05 -11.34 10.13
CA ARG A 17 -4.80 -10.30 10.82
C ARG A 17 -6.09 -9.92 10.08
N GLY A 18 -6.05 -9.78 8.76
CA GLY A 18 -7.23 -9.47 7.94
C GLY A 18 -8.29 -10.58 8.01
N VAL A 19 -7.88 -11.83 7.87
CA VAL A 19 -8.79 -13.00 8.00
C VAL A 19 -9.37 -13.10 9.41
N ALA A 20 -8.54 -12.95 10.44
CA ALA A 20 -9.00 -12.97 11.82
C ALA A 20 -9.99 -11.83 12.11
N ALA A 21 -9.74 -10.62 11.61
CA ALA A 21 -10.66 -9.49 11.73
C ALA A 21 -12.00 -9.82 11.06
N LEU A 22 -12.00 -10.27 9.80
CA LEU A 22 -13.21 -10.61 9.06
C LEU A 22 -14.09 -11.62 9.81
N LEU A 23 -13.49 -12.74 10.24
CA LEU A 23 -14.19 -13.80 10.99
C LEU A 23 -14.71 -13.31 12.34
N THR A 24 -13.92 -12.48 13.04
CA THR A 24 -14.30 -11.94 14.34
C THR A 24 -15.48 -10.98 14.24
N ARG A 25 -15.48 -10.07 13.26
CA ARG A 25 -16.60 -9.14 13.01
C ARG A 25 -17.88 -9.88 12.65
N PHE A 26 -17.77 -10.88 11.77
CA PHE A 26 -18.90 -11.71 11.40
C PHE A 26 -19.47 -12.48 12.61
N LYS A 27 -18.61 -13.08 13.43
CA LYS A 27 -19.01 -13.74 14.68
C LYS A 27 -19.75 -12.78 15.61
N TYR A 28 -19.29 -11.55 15.77
CA TYR A 28 -19.98 -10.57 16.62
C TYR A 28 -21.36 -10.20 16.09
N LEU A 29 -21.53 -10.05 14.78
CA LEU A 29 -22.86 -9.84 14.18
C LEU A 29 -23.81 -11.00 14.46
N ILE A 30 -23.36 -12.23 14.27
CA ILE A 30 -24.19 -13.42 14.56
C ILE A 30 -24.54 -13.48 16.04
N ASN A 31 -23.60 -13.20 16.94
CA ASN A 31 -23.87 -13.18 18.37
C ASN A 31 -24.89 -12.08 18.75
N LEU A 32 -24.75 -10.87 18.19
CA LEU A 32 -25.71 -9.78 18.42
C LEU A 32 -27.11 -10.16 17.91
N ALA A 33 -27.20 -10.75 16.72
CA ALA A 33 -28.48 -11.17 16.13
C ALA A 33 -29.13 -12.34 16.88
N ALA A 34 -28.33 -13.24 17.45
CA ALA A 34 -28.79 -14.40 18.22
C ALA A 34 -29.00 -14.09 19.71
N THR A 35 -28.74 -12.86 20.16
CA THR A 35 -28.90 -12.50 21.58
C THR A 35 -30.40 -12.52 21.92
N PRO A 36 -30.84 -13.37 22.87
CA PRO A 36 -32.24 -13.40 23.28
C PRO A 36 -32.63 -12.07 23.93
N VAL A 37 -33.86 -11.65 23.71
CA VAL A 37 -34.41 -10.47 24.38
C VAL A 37 -34.66 -10.84 25.84
N GLU A 38 -33.93 -10.19 26.74
CA GLU A 38 -34.14 -10.36 28.18
C GLU A 38 -35.52 -9.86 28.62
N ASP A 39 -36.07 -10.47 29.66
CA ASP A 39 -37.35 -10.03 30.22
C ASP A 39 -37.17 -8.64 30.87
N GLY A 40 -37.96 -7.66 30.45
CA GLY A 40 -37.77 -6.26 30.81
C GLY A 40 -36.76 -5.48 29.95
N ALA A 41 -36.35 -6.00 28.79
CA ALA A 41 -35.48 -5.28 27.85
C ALA A 41 -36.03 -3.89 27.50
N THR A 42 -35.21 -2.86 27.72
CA THR A 42 -35.60 -1.47 27.50
C THR A 42 -35.28 -1.02 26.07
N LYS A 43 -35.88 0.11 25.64
CA LYS A 43 -35.61 0.68 24.31
C LYS A 43 -34.16 1.11 24.14
N GLU A 44 -33.51 1.50 25.23
CA GLU A 44 -32.11 1.90 25.29
C GLU A 44 -31.19 0.70 24.99
N VAL A 45 -31.52 -0.49 25.51
CA VAL A 45 -30.78 -1.73 25.20
C VAL A 45 -30.92 -2.09 23.72
N ALA A 46 -32.13 -1.99 23.17
CA ALA A 46 -32.37 -2.24 21.75
C ALA A 46 -31.60 -1.26 20.86
N ALA A 47 -31.59 0.04 21.19
CA ALA A 47 -30.84 1.06 20.48
C ALA A 47 -29.33 0.81 20.53
N ALA A 48 -28.80 0.41 21.69
CA ALA A 48 -27.39 0.06 21.85
C ALA A 48 -27.01 -1.16 20.99
N ASN A 49 -27.87 -2.18 20.92
CA ASN A 49 -27.64 -3.35 20.07
C ASN A 49 -27.68 -3.01 18.58
N ALA A 50 -28.63 -2.16 18.15
CA ALA A 50 -28.69 -1.68 16.77
C ALA A 50 -27.42 -0.92 16.37
N PHE A 51 -26.93 -0.01 17.23
CA PHE A 51 -25.67 0.70 17.00
C PHE A 51 -24.48 -0.25 16.91
N ARG A 52 -24.41 -1.27 17.79
CA ARG A 52 -23.35 -2.30 17.73
C ARG A 52 -23.38 -3.08 16.41
N MET A 53 -24.57 -3.46 15.92
CA MET A 53 -24.69 -4.14 14.62
C MET A 53 -24.15 -3.27 13.48
N GLU A 54 -24.43 -1.97 13.49
CA GLU A 54 -23.92 -1.04 12.47
C GLU A 54 -22.39 -0.94 12.51
N VAL A 55 -21.80 -0.78 13.70
CA VAL A 55 -20.35 -0.71 13.90
C VAL A 55 -19.66 -1.99 13.43
N GLU A 56 -20.16 -3.16 13.83
CA GLU A 56 -19.57 -4.44 13.42
C GLU A 56 -19.73 -4.70 11.91
N SER A 57 -20.83 -4.23 11.30
CA SER A 57 -21.03 -4.31 9.84
C SER A 57 -20.04 -3.42 9.08
N SER A 58 -19.86 -2.17 9.51
CA SER A 58 -18.87 -1.26 8.91
C SER A 58 -17.44 -1.80 9.07
N ALA A 59 -17.11 -2.33 10.25
CA ALA A 59 -15.82 -2.93 10.51
C ALA A 59 -15.57 -4.22 9.70
N LEU A 60 -16.62 -5.01 9.42
CA LEU A 60 -16.55 -6.17 8.54
C LEU A 60 -16.20 -5.75 7.10
N VAL A 61 -16.86 -4.72 6.57
CA VAL A 61 -16.57 -4.18 5.23
C VAL A 61 -15.12 -3.71 5.15
N ARG A 62 -14.65 -2.95 6.14
CA ARG A 62 -13.24 -2.50 6.21
C ARG A 62 -12.26 -3.66 6.23
N ALA A 63 -12.53 -4.72 7.00
CA ALA A 63 -11.68 -5.91 7.02
C ALA A 63 -11.61 -6.61 5.64
N ALA A 64 -12.70 -6.60 4.87
CA ALA A 64 -12.70 -7.09 3.50
C ALA A 64 -11.92 -6.19 2.54
N GLU A 65 -12.05 -4.87 2.67
CA GLU A 65 -11.29 -3.88 1.89
C GLU A 65 -9.78 -4.01 2.14
N ASP A 66 -9.35 -4.21 3.40
CA ASP A 66 -7.95 -4.43 3.77
C ASP A 66 -7.36 -5.68 3.08
N LEU A 67 -8.15 -6.76 2.99
CA LEU A 67 -7.75 -7.97 2.25
C LEU A 67 -7.67 -7.72 0.75
N LEU A 68 -8.63 -7.00 0.16
CA LEU A 68 -8.58 -6.62 -1.24
C LEU A 68 -7.35 -5.75 -1.55
N GLN A 69 -7.04 -4.80 -0.67
CA GLN A 69 -5.85 -3.97 -0.79
C GLN A 69 -4.58 -4.81 -0.76
N LEU A 70 -4.48 -5.78 0.17
CA LEU A 70 -3.36 -6.73 0.20
C LEU A 70 -3.24 -7.50 -1.13
N THR A 71 -4.34 -7.99 -1.70
CA THR A 71 -4.29 -8.68 -3.00
C THR A 71 -3.84 -7.78 -4.14
N ARG A 72 -4.20 -6.49 -4.10
CA ARG A 72 -3.74 -5.50 -5.08
C ARG A 72 -2.24 -5.29 -4.97
N GLU A 73 -1.72 -5.07 -3.76
CA GLU A 73 -0.28 -4.90 -3.52
C GLU A 73 0.53 -6.14 -3.97
N LEU A 74 0.02 -7.35 -3.70
CA LEU A 74 0.64 -8.59 -4.18
C LEU A 74 0.69 -8.66 -5.71
N LYS A 75 -0.39 -8.26 -6.39
CA LYS A 75 -0.44 -8.19 -7.87
C LYS A 75 0.49 -7.12 -8.41
N GLU A 76 0.59 -5.96 -7.77
CA GLU A 76 1.50 -4.87 -8.15
C GLU A 76 2.96 -5.32 -8.03
N MET A 77 3.35 -5.98 -6.93
CA MET A 77 4.69 -6.57 -6.80
C MET A 77 4.98 -7.63 -7.86
N TRP A 78 3.97 -8.40 -8.27
CA TRP A 78 4.12 -9.41 -9.33
C TRP A 78 4.26 -8.78 -10.72
N LEU A 79 3.47 -7.74 -11.03
CA LEU A 79 3.45 -7.08 -12.34
C LEU A 79 4.64 -6.14 -12.55
N PHE A 80 5.04 -5.40 -11.52
CA PHE A 80 6.06 -4.36 -11.63
C PHE A 80 7.43 -4.79 -11.09
N GLY A 81 7.48 -5.91 -10.35
CA GLY A 81 8.68 -6.34 -9.64
C GLY A 81 8.92 -5.49 -8.37
N PRO A 82 10.11 -5.59 -7.74
CA PRO A 82 10.50 -4.67 -6.67
C PRO A 82 10.44 -3.21 -7.16
N LEU A 83 10.21 -2.25 -6.25
CA LEU A 83 10.38 -0.83 -6.53
C LEU A 83 11.75 -0.64 -7.19
N ARG A 84 11.76 -0.24 -8.47
CA ARG A 84 12.98 0.03 -9.23
C ARG A 84 13.85 1.01 -8.45
N GLY A 85 15.15 0.74 -8.35
CA GLY A 85 16.09 1.66 -7.70
C GLY A 85 16.11 3.03 -8.39
N ILE A 86 16.57 4.07 -7.68
CA ILE A 86 16.86 5.37 -8.32
C ILE A 86 17.94 5.11 -9.39
N GLY A 87 17.55 5.14 -10.66
CA GLY A 87 18.43 4.85 -11.81
C GLY A 87 17.95 3.70 -12.71
N GLU A 88 17.07 2.81 -12.24
CA GLU A 88 16.61 1.65 -13.03
C GLU A 88 15.38 2.03 -13.88
N GLY A 89 15.57 2.18 -15.20
CA GLY A 89 14.51 2.44 -16.18
C GLY A 89 15.00 2.24 -17.62
N GLU A 90 14.06 2.13 -18.59
CA GLU A 90 14.35 1.87 -20.03
C GLU A 90 15.26 2.91 -20.72
N SER A 91 15.65 3.97 -20.02
CA SER A 91 16.56 5.03 -20.49
C SER A 91 17.96 4.96 -19.86
N GLU A 92 18.33 3.83 -19.25
CA GLU A 92 19.70 3.62 -18.76
C GLU A 92 20.72 3.86 -19.87
N GLY A 93 21.70 4.74 -19.59
CA GLY A 93 22.78 5.14 -20.50
C GLY A 93 22.52 6.45 -21.23
N LYS A 94 21.36 6.61 -21.89
CA LYS A 94 21.13 7.78 -22.76
C LYS A 94 21.08 9.10 -22.01
N MET A 95 20.47 9.14 -20.83
CA MET A 95 20.26 10.40 -20.12
C MET A 95 21.57 10.96 -19.54
N ASP A 96 22.44 10.09 -19.02
CA ASP A 96 23.78 10.45 -18.55
C ASP A 96 24.72 10.79 -19.71
N GLU A 97 24.65 10.05 -20.82
CA GLU A 97 25.41 10.35 -22.05
C GLU A 97 24.99 11.69 -22.66
N ASP A 98 23.68 11.97 -22.72
CA ASP A 98 23.14 13.22 -23.23
C ASP A 98 23.51 14.39 -22.32
N ALA A 99 23.45 14.22 -20.99
CA ALA A 99 23.90 15.22 -20.04
C ALA A 99 25.40 15.55 -20.21
N LYS A 100 26.23 14.54 -20.45
CA LYS A 100 27.68 14.71 -20.70
C LYS A 100 27.93 15.49 -22.00
N LYS A 101 27.25 15.10 -23.09
CA LYS A 101 27.33 15.80 -24.38
C LYS A 101 26.90 17.25 -24.29
N VAL A 102 25.80 17.53 -23.59
CA VAL A 102 25.34 18.91 -23.37
C VAL A 102 26.39 19.71 -22.58
N GLY A 103 27.00 19.11 -21.56
CA GLY A 103 28.10 19.73 -20.81
C GLY A 103 29.28 20.11 -21.68
N GLU A 104 29.76 19.18 -22.52
CA GLU A 104 30.87 19.41 -23.46
C GLU A 104 30.54 20.51 -24.48
N MET A 105 29.30 20.52 -25.01
CA MET A 105 28.85 21.55 -25.94
C MET A 105 28.80 22.93 -25.28
N VAL A 106 28.31 23.02 -24.04
CA VAL A 106 28.27 24.28 -23.28
C VAL A 106 29.69 24.78 -23.00
N GLU A 107 30.62 23.90 -22.64
CA GLU A 107 32.01 24.28 -22.40
C GLU A 107 32.71 24.75 -23.68
N ALA A 108 32.48 24.09 -24.81
CA ALA A 108 32.99 24.52 -26.11
C ALA A 108 32.43 25.89 -26.54
N LEU A 109 31.15 26.15 -26.28
CA LEU A 109 30.52 27.45 -26.54
C LEU A 109 31.09 28.54 -25.64
N LEU A 110 31.32 28.25 -24.35
CA LEU A 110 31.95 29.17 -23.41
C LEU A 110 33.38 29.51 -23.85
N LYS A 111 34.21 28.53 -24.21
CA LYS A 111 35.58 28.75 -24.71
C LYS A 111 35.60 29.58 -25.99
N ARG A 112 34.69 29.29 -26.94
CA ARG A 112 34.55 30.07 -28.17
C ARG A 112 34.10 31.51 -27.93
N ASN A 113 33.26 31.73 -26.92
CA ASN A 113 32.74 33.05 -26.58
C ASN A 113 33.64 33.86 -25.62
N SER A 114 34.61 33.22 -24.96
CA SER A 114 35.54 33.86 -24.01
C SER A 114 36.90 34.24 -24.60
N GLY A 115 37.20 33.87 -25.86
CA GLY A 115 38.29 34.47 -26.64
C GLY A 115 39.69 34.36 -26.02
N ALA A 116 40.06 33.20 -25.48
CA ALA A 116 41.45 32.94 -25.08
C ALA A 116 42.27 32.41 -26.28
N PRO A 117 43.39 33.06 -26.67
CA PRO A 117 44.23 32.62 -27.79
C PRO A 117 44.99 31.34 -27.44
N GLU A 118 45.12 30.45 -28.43
CA GLU A 118 46.01 29.28 -28.36
C GLU A 118 47.46 29.74 -28.17
N LEU A 119 48.13 29.22 -27.14
CA LEU A 119 49.58 29.18 -26.98
C LEU A 119 49.99 27.76 -26.55
#